data_AF-A0A962EA20-F1
#
_entry.id   AF-A0A962EA20-F1
#
_cell.length_a   1.000
_cell.length_b   1.000
_cell.length_c   1.000
_cell.angle_alpha   90.00
_cell.angle_beta   90.00
_cell.angle_gamma   90.00
#
_symmetry.space_group_name_H-M   'P 1'
#
loop_
_entity.id
_entity.type
_entity.pdbx_description
1 polymer ?
#
loop_
_entity_poly.entity_id
_entity_poly.type
_entity_poly.pdbx_seq_one_letter_code
_entity_poly.pdbx_strand_id
1 'polypeptide(L)'
;MSLLPGCSPDQDPPAAASSVPPPVSAPPVAPLFVDVSAEAGLDFVHFNAVAGELYMPEMMGSGAGLIDFDNDGLLDLYLVQGAMLGSGKTPADATTPPVHPLPLSDRLYRNESTAGGPLRLRDVTAGSGLDGPVDGEAVTGHFGMGVAVGDFDGDGYDDLYLANLGPNQLLRNL
;
A
#
# COMPACT_ATOMS: atom_id res chain seq x y z
N MET A 1 -39.19 82.38 2.80
CA MET A 1 -38.10 81.76 2.04
C MET A 1 -38.61 80.44 1.52
N SER A 2 -38.99 80.39 0.26
CA SER A 2 -39.53 79.22 -0.42
C SER A 2 -38.82 79.12 -1.76
N LEU A 3 -38.37 77.92 -2.12
CA LEU A 3 -38.40 77.37 -3.47
C LEU A 3 -37.99 75.88 -3.45
N LEU A 4 -38.62 75.15 -4.36
CA LEU A 4 -38.76 73.70 -4.52
C LEU A 4 -37.52 73.00 -5.15
N PRO A 5 -37.46 71.66 -5.13
CA PRO A 5 -36.33 70.87 -5.66
C PRO A 5 -36.34 70.77 -7.20
N GLY A 6 -35.16 70.58 -7.79
CA GLY A 6 -34.94 70.34 -9.23
C GLY A 6 -33.80 69.35 -9.49
N CYS A 7 -33.97 68.51 -10.52
CA CYS A 7 -33.20 67.30 -10.86
C CYS A 7 -31.90 67.55 -11.66
N SER A 8 -30.96 66.60 -11.59
CA SER A 8 -30.66 65.70 -12.73
C SER A 8 -29.87 64.45 -12.29
N PRO A 9 -30.22 63.24 -12.74
CA PRO A 9 -29.34 62.08 -12.63
C PRO A 9 -28.32 62.10 -13.77
N ASP A 10 -27.04 61.94 -13.44
CA ASP A 10 -25.99 61.63 -14.42
C ASP A 10 -26.33 60.28 -15.09
N GLN A 11 -26.16 60.23 -16.41
CA GLN A 11 -26.25 58.99 -17.18
C GLN A 11 -24.94 58.22 -17.01
N ASP A 12 -24.97 57.10 -16.30
CA ASP A 12 -23.89 56.12 -16.37
C ASP A 12 -23.82 55.55 -17.80
N PRO A 13 -22.63 55.49 -18.43
CA PRO A 13 -22.48 54.81 -19.71
C PRO A 13 -22.80 53.32 -19.55
N PRO A 14 -23.42 52.66 -20.54
CA PRO A 14 -23.77 51.26 -20.43
C PRO A 14 -22.50 50.41 -20.26
N ALA A 15 -22.49 49.58 -19.21
CA ALA A 15 -21.43 48.62 -18.97
C ALA A 15 -21.28 47.70 -20.19
N ALA A 16 -20.13 47.78 -20.86
CA ALA A 16 -19.79 46.82 -21.91
C ALA A 16 -19.70 45.44 -21.26
N ALA A 17 -20.56 44.52 -21.70
CA ALA A 17 -20.51 43.13 -21.27
C ALA A 17 -19.17 42.52 -21.70
N SER A 18 -18.27 42.29 -20.74
CA SER A 18 -17.07 41.50 -20.94
C SER A 18 -17.48 40.05 -21.16
N SER A 19 -17.50 39.61 -22.41
CA SER A 19 -17.69 38.20 -22.76
C SER A 19 -16.38 37.45 -22.50
N VAL A 20 -16.21 36.94 -21.27
CA VAL A 20 -15.17 35.94 -21.01
C VAL A 20 -15.51 34.71 -21.86
N PRO A 21 -14.64 34.28 -22.80
CA PRO A 21 -14.89 33.08 -23.56
C PRO A 21 -14.99 31.88 -22.61
N PRO A 22 -15.84 30.89 -22.90
CA PRO A 22 -15.96 29.70 -22.07
C PRO A 22 -14.59 29.01 -21.94
N PRO A 23 -14.28 28.40 -20.79
CA PRO A 23 -13.02 27.68 -20.62
C PRO A 23 -12.91 26.63 -21.73
N VAL A 24 -11.83 26.69 -22.50
CA VAL A 24 -11.53 25.68 -23.50
C VAL A 24 -11.30 24.38 -22.77
N SER A 25 -12.13 23.37 -23.02
CA SER A 25 -11.96 22.04 -22.45
C SER A 25 -10.59 21.52 -22.85
N ALA A 26 -9.73 21.24 -21.86
CA ALA A 26 -8.49 20.53 -22.11
C ALA A 26 -8.83 19.14 -22.70
N PRO A 27 -8.02 18.62 -23.63
CA PRO A 27 -8.19 17.25 -24.10
C PRO A 27 -8.04 16.28 -22.91
N PRO A 28 -8.76 15.15 -22.91
CA PRO A 28 -8.63 14.15 -21.86
C PRO A 28 -7.18 13.67 -21.80
N VAL A 29 -6.56 13.79 -20.62
CA VAL A 29 -5.20 13.34 -20.35
C VAL A 29 -5.29 11.87 -19.93
N ALA A 30 -4.52 11.00 -20.59
CA ALA A 30 -4.41 9.61 -20.17
C ALA A 30 -3.87 9.54 -18.72
N PRO A 31 -4.34 8.59 -17.90
CA PRO A 31 -3.88 8.47 -16.52
C PRO A 31 -2.38 8.20 -16.47
N LEU A 32 -1.67 8.84 -15.53
CA LEU A 32 -0.24 8.61 -15.30
C LEU A 32 0.03 7.23 -14.67
N PHE A 33 -0.89 6.77 -13.84
CA PHE A 33 -0.84 5.46 -13.18
C PHE A 33 -2.18 4.77 -13.33
N VAL A 34 -2.13 3.45 -13.51
CA VAL A 34 -3.31 2.58 -13.58
C VAL A 34 -3.14 1.53 -12.49
N ASP A 35 -4.18 1.35 -11.68
CA ASP A 35 -4.22 0.24 -10.73
C ASP A 35 -4.51 -1.05 -11.50
N VAL A 36 -3.55 -1.98 -11.45
CA VAL A 36 -3.64 -3.30 -12.08
C VAL A 36 -3.63 -4.42 -11.04
N SER A 37 -3.78 -4.11 -9.75
CA SER A 37 -3.58 -5.09 -8.66
C SER A 37 -4.54 -6.27 -8.80
N ALA A 38 -5.83 -6.01 -9.00
CA ALA A 38 -6.85 -7.04 -9.20
C ALA A 38 -6.63 -7.85 -10.48
N GLU A 39 -6.21 -7.20 -11.57
CA GLU A 39 -5.93 -7.85 -12.86
C GLU A 39 -4.67 -8.72 -12.80
N ALA A 40 -3.71 -8.32 -11.98
CA ALA A 40 -2.48 -9.05 -11.71
C ALA A 40 -2.70 -10.20 -10.73
N GLY A 41 -3.79 -10.25 -9.96
CA GLY A 41 -3.99 -11.24 -8.91
C GLY A 41 -3.36 -10.86 -7.56
N LEU A 42 -2.99 -9.59 -7.40
CA LEU A 42 -2.49 -9.03 -6.15
C LEU A 42 -3.66 -8.54 -5.28
N ASP A 43 -3.90 -9.23 -4.17
CA ASP A 43 -4.90 -8.85 -3.16
C ASP A 43 -4.25 -8.76 -1.78
N PHE A 44 -3.71 -7.59 -1.46
CA PHE A 44 -3.02 -7.34 -0.20
C PHE A 44 -3.38 -5.96 0.35
N VAL A 45 -3.62 -5.91 1.67
CA VAL A 45 -3.82 -4.67 2.42
C VAL A 45 -3.02 -4.76 3.71
N HIS A 46 -2.12 -3.81 3.89
CA HIS A 46 -1.34 -3.70 5.11
C HIS A 46 -2.21 -3.25 6.29
N PHE A 47 -2.03 -3.89 7.44
CA PHE A 47 -2.69 -3.58 8.68
C PHE A 47 -1.74 -2.81 9.61
N ASN A 48 -2.05 -1.54 9.88
CA ASN A 48 -1.16 -0.64 10.61
C ASN A 48 -1.41 -0.57 12.14
N ALA A 49 -2.39 -1.33 12.66
CA ALA A 49 -2.68 -1.48 14.08
C ALA A 49 -3.13 -0.24 14.87
N VAL A 50 -3.65 0.79 14.21
CA VAL A 50 -4.15 1.99 14.91
C VAL A 50 -5.25 1.61 15.91
N ALA A 51 -5.00 1.88 17.20
CA ALA A 51 -5.92 1.60 18.29
C ALA A 51 -5.99 2.71 19.35
N GLY A 52 -5.49 3.91 19.03
CA GLY A 52 -5.55 5.13 19.86
C GLY A 52 -4.29 5.46 20.65
N GLU A 53 -3.29 4.57 20.68
CA GLU A 53 -2.03 4.76 21.43
C GLU A 53 -0.97 5.55 20.67
N LEU A 54 -1.16 5.79 19.36
CA LEU A 54 -0.29 6.62 18.51
C LEU A 54 1.15 6.12 18.45
N TYR A 55 1.34 4.80 18.31
CA TYR A 55 2.69 4.25 18.15
C TYR A 55 3.31 4.74 16.83
N MET A 56 4.61 5.05 16.85
CA MET A 56 5.33 5.53 15.66
C MET A 56 5.22 4.57 14.44
N PRO A 57 5.24 3.23 14.60
CA PRO A 57 4.99 2.31 13.48
C PRO A 57 3.62 2.44 12.81
N GLU A 58 2.58 2.93 13.49
CA GLU A 58 1.21 3.04 12.93
C GLU A 58 1.11 4.02 11.76
N MET A 59 2.03 5.00 11.70
CA MET A 59 2.11 5.99 10.63
C MET A 59 3.17 5.66 9.57
N MET A 60 3.87 4.54 9.72
CA MET A 60 4.82 4.03 8.73
C MET A 60 4.14 2.98 7.84
N GLY A 61 4.56 2.89 6.59
CA GLY A 61 4.23 1.74 5.75
C GLY A 61 5.06 0.53 6.12
N SER A 62 4.70 -0.62 5.57
CA SER A 62 5.52 -1.83 5.64
C SER A 62 6.60 -1.87 4.56
N GLY A 63 7.22 -3.04 4.37
CA GLY A 63 8.13 -3.32 3.28
C GLY A 63 7.55 -4.26 2.23
N ALA A 64 8.17 -4.24 1.06
CA ALA A 64 7.99 -5.23 0.00
C ALA A 64 9.37 -5.67 -0.51
N GLY A 65 9.50 -6.93 -0.87
CA GLY A 65 10.70 -7.52 -1.47
C GLY A 65 10.36 -8.15 -2.81
N LEU A 66 11.25 -7.98 -3.80
CA LEU A 66 11.24 -8.75 -5.03
C LEU A 66 12.28 -9.85 -4.90
N ILE A 67 11.87 -11.11 -5.07
CA ILE A 67 12.67 -12.30 -4.78
C ILE A 67 12.43 -13.35 -5.87
N ASP A 68 13.44 -14.08 -6.32
CA ASP A 68 13.26 -15.27 -7.17
C ASP A 68 13.28 -16.51 -6.27
N PHE A 69 12.16 -16.81 -5.58
CA PHE A 69 12.21 -17.77 -4.47
C PHE A 69 12.29 -19.23 -4.96
N ASP A 70 11.84 -19.49 -6.19
CA ASP A 70 11.87 -20.83 -6.77
C ASP A 70 12.87 -20.98 -7.93
N ASN A 71 13.72 -19.97 -8.14
CA ASN A 71 14.81 -19.95 -9.12
C ASN A 71 14.31 -20.18 -10.57
N ASP A 72 13.12 -19.67 -10.90
CA ASP A 72 12.56 -19.75 -12.25
C ASP A 72 12.92 -18.54 -13.14
N GLY A 73 13.62 -17.55 -12.57
CA GLY A 73 14.10 -16.36 -13.26
C GLY A 73 13.06 -15.24 -13.33
N LEU A 74 11.89 -15.41 -12.71
CA LEU A 74 10.88 -14.37 -12.55
C LEU A 74 10.89 -13.86 -11.11
N LEU A 75 10.95 -12.53 -10.95
CA LEU A 75 10.84 -11.95 -9.61
C LEU A 75 9.40 -12.10 -9.09
N ASP A 76 9.29 -12.81 -7.99
CA ASP A 76 8.12 -12.94 -7.13
C ASP A 76 8.02 -11.75 -6.18
N LEU A 77 6.89 -11.64 -5.49
CA LEU A 77 6.58 -10.51 -4.61
C LEU A 77 6.34 -10.99 -3.19
N TYR A 78 7.17 -10.54 -2.25
CA TYR A 78 6.98 -10.70 -0.82
C TYR A 78 6.47 -9.40 -0.19
N LEU A 79 5.39 -9.46 0.59
CA LEU A 79 4.77 -8.31 1.24
C LEU A 79 4.73 -8.48 2.75
N VAL A 80 5.31 -7.50 3.44
CA VAL A 80 5.39 -7.46 4.90
C VAL A 80 4.07 -6.96 5.47
N GLN A 81 3.53 -7.68 6.44
CA GLN A 81 2.29 -7.40 7.13
C GLN A 81 2.55 -6.84 8.53
N GLY A 82 1.58 -6.11 9.06
CA GLY A 82 1.58 -5.66 10.45
C GLY A 82 0.82 -6.62 11.36
N ALA A 83 0.98 -6.43 12.66
CA ALA A 83 0.27 -7.16 13.70
C ALA A 83 -0.38 -6.17 14.67
N MET A 84 -1.15 -6.62 15.66
CA MET A 84 -1.61 -5.68 16.69
C MET A 84 -0.45 -5.16 17.53
N LEU A 85 -0.51 -3.88 17.86
CA LEU A 85 0.38 -3.23 18.81
C LEU A 85 -0.32 -2.99 20.15
N GLY A 86 0.47 -2.94 21.23
CA GLY A 86 -0.02 -2.69 22.58
C GLY A 86 -0.37 -3.98 23.33
N SER A 87 -0.08 -3.98 24.64
CA SER A 87 -0.32 -5.16 25.49
C SER A 87 -1.81 -5.44 25.63
N GLY A 88 -2.21 -6.69 25.38
CA GLY A 88 -3.60 -7.16 25.52
C GLY A 88 -4.56 -6.67 24.43
N LYS A 89 -4.06 -6.00 23.40
CA LYS A 89 -4.85 -5.55 22.25
C LYS A 89 -5.07 -6.68 21.25
N THR A 90 -6.23 -6.67 20.63
CA THR A 90 -6.65 -7.62 19.61
C THR A 90 -7.11 -6.89 18.35
N PRO A 91 -7.20 -7.54 17.18
CA PRO A 91 -7.68 -6.89 15.97
C PRO A 91 -9.07 -6.26 16.10
N ALA A 92 -9.88 -6.67 17.09
CA ALA A 92 -11.17 -6.07 17.40
C ALA A 92 -11.06 -4.66 18.04
N ASP A 93 -9.91 -4.32 18.61
CA ASP A 93 -9.64 -3.01 19.22
C ASP A 93 -9.13 -1.97 18.21
N ALA A 94 -8.83 -2.40 16.97
CA ALA A 94 -8.32 -1.52 15.93
C ALA A 94 -9.42 -0.59 15.40
N THR A 95 -9.06 0.67 15.13
CA THR A 95 -9.99 1.64 14.53
C THR A 95 -10.41 1.24 13.12
N THR A 96 -9.51 0.55 12.41
CA THR A 96 -9.76 -0.03 11.10
C THR A 96 -9.48 -1.53 11.22
N PRO A 97 -10.52 -2.39 11.29
CA PRO A 97 -10.33 -3.83 11.36
C PRO A 97 -9.55 -4.36 10.14
N PRO A 98 -8.77 -5.44 10.28
CA PRO A 98 -8.10 -6.05 9.15
C PRO A 98 -9.13 -6.60 8.15
N VAL A 99 -8.87 -6.39 6.87
CA VAL A 99 -9.70 -6.89 5.77
C VAL A 99 -9.32 -8.31 5.33
N HIS A 100 -8.09 -8.72 5.63
CA HIS A 100 -7.57 -10.07 5.35
C HIS A 100 -7.84 -11.04 6.50
N PRO A 101 -8.00 -12.35 6.23
CA PRO A 101 -8.23 -13.36 7.27
C PRO A 101 -7.15 -13.37 8.34
N LEU A 102 -7.56 -13.69 9.56
CA LEU A 102 -6.64 -13.94 10.67
C LEU A 102 -6.08 -15.38 10.62
N PRO A 103 -4.85 -15.62 11.12
CA PRO A 103 -3.92 -14.62 11.65
C PRO A 103 -3.38 -13.70 10.56
N LEU A 104 -3.05 -12.46 10.93
CA LEU A 104 -2.33 -11.56 10.04
C LEU A 104 -0.95 -12.15 9.76
N SER A 105 -0.62 -12.31 8.48
CA SER A 105 0.64 -12.87 8.03
C SER A 105 1.19 -12.06 6.88
N ASP A 106 2.51 -12.10 6.72
CA ASP A 106 3.17 -11.70 5.48
C ASP A 106 2.62 -12.53 4.32
N ARG A 107 2.81 -12.05 3.09
CA ARG A 107 2.33 -12.71 1.88
C ARG A 107 3.44 -12.93 0.88
N LEU A 108 3.44 -14.10 0.25
CA LEU A 108 4.29 -14.42 -0.89
C LEU A 108 3.41 -14.64 -2.12
N TYR A 109 3.70 -13.93 -3.20
CA TYR A 109 3.04 -14.07 -4.48
C TYR A 109 4.04 -14.54 -5.52
N ARG A 110 3.79 -15.71 -6.10
CA ARG A 110 4.57 -16.22 -7.22
C ARG A 110 4.21 -15.48 -8.49
N ASN A 111 5.21 -15.07 -9.26
CA ASN A 111 5.08 -14.51 -10.58
C ASN A 111 4.92 -15.63 -11.62
N GLU A 112 3.77 -15.66 -12.28
CA GLU A 112 3.44 -16.64 -13.33
C GLU A 112 3.26 -15.96 -14.69
N SER A 113 3.90 -14.80 -14.86
CA SER A 113 3.77 -13.99 -16.08
C SER A 113 4.49 -14.63 -17.25
N THR A 114 3.89 -14.56 -18.43
CA THR A 114 4.57 -14.90 -19.68
C THR A 114 5.35 -13.71 -20.22
N ALA A 115 6.49 -13.94 -20.87
CA ALA A 115 7.27 -12.87 -21.50
C ALA A 115 6.42 -11.99 -22.43
N GLY A 116 6.39 -10.67 -22.15
CA GLY A 116 5.60 -9.69 -22.91
C GLY A 116 4.08 -9.71 -22.64
N GLY A 117 3.61 -10.57 -21.73
CA GLY A 117 2.23 -10.60 -21.25
C GLY A 117 2.00 -9.66 -20.06
N PRO A 118 0.74 -9.53 -19.60
CA PRO A 118 0.43 -8.80 -18.37
C PRO A 118 1.01 -9.52 -17.15
N LEU A 119 1.26 -8.77 -16.08
CA LEU A 119 1.63 -9.32 -14.78
C LEU A 119 0.58 -10.33 -14.31
N ARG A 120 1.02 -11.48 -13.82
CA ARG A 120 0.21 -12.51 -13.17
C ARG A 120 0.92 -12.96 -11.91
N LEU A 121 0.24 -12.80 -10.78
CA LEU A 121 0.68 -13.12 -9.44
C LEU A 121 -0.31 -14.11 -8.84
N ARG A 122 0.22 -15.14 -8.19
CA ARG A 122 -0.57 -16.12 -7.43
C ARG A 122 -0.11 -16.10 -5.98
N ASP A 123 -1.03 -15.90 -5.04
CA ASP A 123 -0.73 -16.06 -3.62
C ASP A 123 -0.31 -17.51 -3.35
N VAL A 124 0.93 -17.69 -2.91
CA VAL A 124 1.56 -18.97 -2.54
C VAL A 124 1.98 -18.98 -1.08
N THR A 125 1.46 -18.07 -0.26
CA THR A 125 1.78 -17.98 1.18
C THR A 125 1.52 -19.30 1.90
N ALA A 126 0.42 -19.97 1.54
CA ALA A 126 0.11 -21.29 2.07
C ALA A 126 1.06 -22.34 1.46
N GLY A 127 1.82 -23.03 2.31
CA GLY A 127 2.80 -24.04 1.90
C GLY A 127 4.18 -23.51 1.54
N SER A 128 4.44 -22.20 1.63
CA SER A 128 5.79 -21.62 1.43
C SER A 128 6.65 -21.60 2.70
N GLY A 129 6.19 -22.25 3.77
CA GLY A 129 6.86 -22.18 5.08
C GLY A 129 6.59 -20.90 5.88
N LEU A 130 5.91 -19.89 5.31
CA LEU A 130 5.48 -18.68 6.00
C LEU A 130 4.24 -18.89 6.89
N ASP A 131 3.46 -19.94 6.60
CA ASP A 131 2.21 -20.29 7.25
C ASP A 131 2.36 -21.25 8.45
N GLY A 132 3.60 -21.62 8.79
CA GLY A 132 3.91 -22.52 9.90
C GLY A 132 4.97 -21.96 10.86
N PRO A 133 5.08 -22.51 12.08
CA PRO A 133 6.15 -22.17 12.98
C PRO A 133 7.48 -22.82 12.57
N VAL A 134 8.59 -22.11 12.74
CA VAL A 134 9.96 -22.63 12.63
C VAL A 134 10.56 -22.61 14.03
N ASP A 135 11.08 -23.75 14.48
CA ASP A 135 11.61 -23.95 15.83
C ASP A 135 10.65 -23.55 16.97
N GLY A 136 9.34 -23.66 16.72
CA GLY A 136 8.29 -23.33 17.67
C GLY A 136 7.88 -21.86 17.70
N GLU A 137 8.53 -21.00 16.90
CA GLU A 137 8.21 -19.59 16.76
C GLU A 137 7.48 -19.32 15.44
N ALA A 138 6.46 -18.47 15.48
CA ALA A 138 5.76 -18.08 14.26
C ALA A 138 6.70 -17.31 13.33
N VAL A 139 6.76 -17.73 12.07
CA VAL A 139 7.54 -17.02 11.03
C VAL A 139 6.93 -15.65 10.78
N THR A 140 5.60 -15.59 10.67
CA THR A 140 4.83 -14.37 10.43
C THR A 140 3.94 -14.01 11.63
N GLY A 141 3.29 -12.85 11.60
CA GLY A 141 2.44 -12.37 12.70
C GLY A 141 3.14 -11.42 13.68
N HIS A 142 4.35 -11.00 13.36
CA HIS A 142 5.04 -9.87 13.98
C HIS A 142 4.63 -8.56 13.30
N PHE A 143 4.84 -7.42 13.95
CA PHE A 143 4.68 -6.14 13.28
C PHE A 143 5.91 -5.87 12.41
N GLY A 144 5.81 -6.22 11.13
CA GLY A 144 6.91 -6.04 10.19
C GLY A 144 7.05 -4.60 9.68
N MET A 145 8.28 -4.12 9.61
CA MET A 145 8.64 -2.75 9.19
C MET A 145 9.34 -2.73 7.82
N GLY A 146 10.01 -3.81 7.45
CA GLY A 146 10.79 -3.86 6.22
C GLY A 146 11.36 -5.24 5.93
N VAL A 147 11.78 -5.42 4.69
CA VAL A 147 12.46 -6.64 4.22
C VAL A 147 13.64 -6.26 3.34
N ALA A 148 14.73 -7.02 3.46
CA ALA A 148 15.83 -7.02 2.51
C ALA A 148 15.93 -8.41 1.88
N VAL A 149 16.26 -8.44 0.58
CA VAL A 149 16.39 -9.67 -0.20
C VAL A 149 17.85 -9.85 -0.61
N GLY A 150 18.35 -11.08 -0.53
CA GLY A 150 19.55 -11.50 -1.23
C GLY A 150 20.11 -12.81 -0.71
N ASP A 151 20.81 -13.52 -1.59
CA ASP A 151 21.62 -14.71 -1.29
C ASP A 151 22.75 -14.35 -0.29
N PHE A 152 22.51 -14.57 1.00
CA PHE A 152 23.46 -14.13 2.04
C PHE A 152 24.61 -15.11 2.25
N ASP A 153 24.44 -16.38 1.89
CA ASP A 153 25.42 -17.45 2.12
C ASP A 153 26.13 -17.94 0.85
N GLY A 154 25.69 -17.48 -0.31
CA GLY A 154 26.25 -17.79 -1.62
C GLY A 154 25.79 -19.15 -2.17
N ASP A 155 24.65 -19.70 -1.75
CA ASP A 155 24.14 -20.99 -2.22
C ASP A 155 23.31 -20.90 -3.51
N GLY A 156 23.02 -19.68 -3.97
CA GLY A 156 22.26 -19.39 -5.18
C GLY A 156 20.74 -19.35 -4.99
N TYR A 157 20.25 -19.30 -3.76
CA TYR A 157 18.85 -19.01 -3.44
C TYR A 157 18.77 -17.67 -2.70
N ASP A 158 17.79 -16.85 -3.04
CA ASP A 158 17.58 -15.58 -2.35
C ASP A 158 17.00 -15.82 -0.94
N ASP A 159 17.56 -15.13 0.05
CA ASP A 159 17.06 -15.12 1.43
C ASP A 159 16.33 -13.82 1.75
N LEU A 160 15.50 -13.84 2.81
CA LEU A 160 14.83 -12.65 3.34
C LEU A 160 15.33 -12.28 4.73
N TYR A 161 15.72 -11.02 4.92
CA TYR A 161 15.92 -10.44 6.24
C TYR A 161 14.76 -9.51 6.60
N LEU A 162 13.98 -9.88 7.62
CA LEU A 162 12.83 -9.14 8.11
C LEU A 162 13.22 -8.24 9.28
N ALA A 163 12.94 -6.95 9.12
CA ALA A 163 13.01 -5.98 10.19
C ALA A 163 11.65 -5.87 10.86
N ASN A 164 11.52 -6.38 12.08
CA ASN A 164 10.27 -6.36 12.84
C ASN A 164 10.37 -5.41 14.02
N LEU A 165 9.21 -4.91 14.47
CA LEU A 165 9.10 -4.38 15.82
C LEU A 165 9.14 -5.55 16.81
N GLY A 166 10.35 -5.93 17.21
CA GLY A 166 10.61 -7.13 17.98
C GLY A 166 11.84 -7.87 17.44
N PRO A 167 11.89 -9.20 17.52
CA PRO A 167 12.96 -9.98 16.93
C PRO A 167 12.94 -9.86 15.40
N ASN A 168 14.09 -9.48 14.83
CA ASN A 168 14.32 -9.62 13.40
C ASN A 168 14.51 -11.09 13.03
N GLN A 169 14.18 -11.45 11.80
CA GLN A 169 14.25 -12.82 11.30
C GLN A 169 15.06 -12.88 10.00
N LEU A 170 15.84 -13.94 9.84
CA LEU A 170 16.46 -14.31 8.58
C LEU A 170 15.80 -15.60 8.10
N LEU A 171 15.06 -15.52 7.00
CA LEU A 171 14.40 -16.66 6.37
C LEU A 171 15.27 -17.14 5.23
N ARG A 172 15.61 -18.43 5.28
CA ARG A 172 16.54 -19.05 4.35
C ARG A 172 15.80 -20.00 3.42
N ASN A 173 16.00 -19.85 2.12
CA ASN A 173 15.47 -20.72 1.06
C ASN A 173 13.98 -21.04 1.24
N LEU A 174 13.14 -20.02 1.09
CA LEU A 174 11.67 -20.13 1.19
C LEU A 174 11.06 -21.22 0.30
#